data_AF-A0A5N5T366-F1
#
_entry.id   AF-A0A5N5T366-F1
#
_cell.length_a   1.000
_cell.length_b   1.000
_cell.length_c   1.000
_cell.angle_alpha   90.00
_cell.angle_beta   90.00
_cell.angle_gamma   90.00
#
_symmetry.space_group_name_H-M   'P 1'
#
loop_
_entity.id
_entity.type
_entity.pdbx_description
1 polymer ?
#
loop_
_entity_poly.entity_id
_entity_poly.type
_entity_poly.pdbx_seq_one_letter_code
_entity_poly.pdbx_strand_id
1 'polypeptide(L)'
;MNKKMFKKKQITKFPETPKPPSWENMNEDISKANTNDILFSLRIEHEKNLIYDEIHINNQKENFSDEDVIQLAIKYKRVNEKLEENLEQLKVLSHALDERCSNLKEAIENVKQQAMTAISN
;
A
#
# COMPACT_ATOMS: atom_id res chain seq x y z
N MET A 1 2.88 -52.40 46.60
CA MET A 1 3.37 -51.44 45.57
C MET A 1 2.35 -51.39 44.44
N ASN A 2 1.51 -50.36 44.38
CA ASN A 2 0.50 -50.22 43.31
C ASN A 2 0.97 -49.20 42.28
N LYS A 3 1.31 -49.67 41.07
CA LYS A 3 1.65 -48.84 39.92
C LYS A 3 0.36 -48.17 39.40
N LYS A 4 0.20 -46.86 39.64
CA LYS A 4 -0.81 -46.04 38.97
C LYS A 4 -0.45 -45.93 37.49
N MET A 5 -1.27 -46.52 36.62
CA MET A 5 -1.16 -46.32 35.17
C MET A 5 -1.73 -44.96 34.79
N PHE A 6 -0.93 -44.12 34.13
CA PHE A 6 -1.39 -42.89 33.50
C PHE A 6 -2.17 -43.24 32.22
N LYS A 7 -3.48 -42.99 32.23
CA LYS A 7 -4.31 -43.10 31.02
C LYS A 7 -3.95 -41.93 30.08
N LYS A 8 -3.43 -42.25 28.89
CA LYS A 8 -3.26 -41.26 27.81
C LYS A 8 -4.63 -40.66 27.48
N LYS A 9 -4.79 -39.36 27.71
CA LYS A 9 -5.96 -38.60 27.22
C LYS A 9 -5.91 -38.64 25.70
N GLN A 10 -6.98 -39.13 25.06
CA GLN A 10 -7.14 -39.08 23.62
C GLN A 10 -7.02 -37.62 23.16
N ILE A 11 -6.15 -37.38 22.19
CA ILE A 11 -6.02 -36.08 21.53
C ILE A 11 -7.35 -35.84 20.82
N THR A 12 -8.21 -35.03 21.44
CA THR A 12 -9.36 -34.44 20.77
C THR A 12 -8.81 -33.65 19.60
N LYS A 13 -9.17 -34.09 18.39
CA LYS A 13 -8.77 -33.47 17.11
C LYS A 13 -8.91 -31.95 17.23
N PHE A 14 -7.90 -31.23 16.77
CA PHE A 14 -7.98 -29.78 16.61
C PHE A 14 -9.28 -29.42 15.86
N PRO A 15 -9.94 -28.30 16.22
CA PRO A 15 -11.10 -27.86 15.46
C PRO A 15 -10.72 -27.74 13.99
N GLU A 16 -11.64 -28.13 13.11
CA GLU A 16 -11.42 -28.00 11.67
C GLU A 16 -11.10 -26.54 11.35
N THR A 17 -10.08 -26.34 10.52
CA THR A 17 -9.74 -25.02 10.03
C THR A 17 -10.93 -24.43 9.29
N PRO A 18 -11.25 -23.14 9.49
CA PRO A 18 -12.35 -22.51 8.77
C PRO A 18 -12.14 -22.69 7.26
N LYS A 19 -13.23 -22.98 6.55
CA LYS A 19 -13.20 -23.10 5.11
C LYS A 19 -12.88 -21.72 4.51
N PRO A 20 -12.06 -21.66 3.44
CA PRO A 20 -11.85 -20.41 2.74
C PRO A 20 -13.19 -19.88 2.20
N PRO A 21 -13.34 -18.55 2.08
CA PRO A 21 -14.55 -17.95 1.52
C PRO A 21 -14.78 -18.44 0.09
N SER A 22 -16.05 -18.44 -0.33
CA SER A 22 -16.39 -18.68 -1.74
C SER A 22 -15.98 -17.47 -2.58
N TRP A 23 -15.77 -17.72 -3.88
CA TRP A 23 -15.48 -16.66 -4.84
C TRP A 23 -16.59 -15.60 -4.90
N GLU A 24 -17.85 -16.03 -4.78
CA GLU A 24 -19.02 -15.15 -4.76
C GLU A 24 -18.99 -14.18 -3.58
N ASN A 25 -18.66 -14.68 -2.38
CA ASN A 25 -18.54 -13.84 -1.19
C ASN A 25 -17.40 -12.82 -1.33
N MET A 26 -16.26 -13.23 -1.89
CA MET A 26 -15.15 -12.32 -2.15
C MET A 26 -15.54 -11.21 -3.13
N ASN A 27 -16.30 -11.53 -4.17
CA ASN A 27 -16.72 -10.56 -5.18
C ASN A 27 -17.76 -9.56 -4.64
N GLU A 28 -18.63 -10.03 -3.74
CA GLU A 28 -19.57 -9.18 -3.01
C GLU A 28 -18.84 -8.21 -2.08
N ASP A 29 -17.81 -8.67 -1.35
CA ASP A 29 -17.00 -7.82 -0.50
C ASP A 29 -16.18 -6.80 -1.30
N ILE A 30 -15.61 -7.21 -2.44
CA ILE A 30 -14.88 -6.30 -3.35
C ILE A 30 -15.81 -5.23 -3.92
N SER A 31 -17.05 -5.59 -4.30
CA SER A 31 -18.00 -4.63 -4.86
C SER A 31 -18.60 -3.67 -3.82
N LYS A 32 -18.60 -4.06 -2.54
CA LYS A 32 -19.02 -3.23 -1.40
C LYS A 32 -17.88 -2.44 -0.77
N ALA A 33 -16.62 -2.77 -1.08
CA ALA A 33 -15.46 -2.05 -0.57
C ALA A 33 -15.53 -0.58 -1.03
N ASN A 34 -15.55 0.33 -0.06
CA ASN A 34 -15.64 1.75 -0.34
C ASN A 34 -14.35 2.21 -1.03
N THR A 35 -14.47 2.99 -2.10
CA THR A 35 -13.38 3.51 -2.94
C THR A 35 -12.25 4.26 -2.20
N ASN A 36 -12.45 4.56 -0.91
CA ASN A 36 -11.48 5.18 -0.01
C ASN A 36 -10.53 4.20 0.67
N ASP A 37 -10.71 2.88 0.49
CA ASP A 37 -9.71 1.90 0.94
C ASP A 37 -8.54 1.90 -0.04
N ILE A 38 -7.37 2.33 0.44
CA ILE A 38 -6.14 2.52 -0.35
C ILE A 38 -5.80 1.27 -1.21
N LEU A 39 -6.05 0.07 -0.69
CA LEU A 39 -5.79 -1.19 -1.38
C LEU A 39 -6.71 -1.42 -2.59
N PHE A 40 -7.95 -0.93 -2.55
CA PHE A 40 -8.91 -1.02 -3.67
C PHE A 40 -8.85 0.20 -4.58
N SER A 41 -8.47 1.38 -4.07
CA SER A 41 -8.21 2.57 -4.87
C SER A 41 -7.12 2.30 -5.92
N LEU A 42 -6.03 1.62 -5.52
CA LEU A 42 -4.93 1.26 -6.42
C LEU A 42 -5.38 0.34 -7.56
N ARG A 43 -6.29 -0.60 -7.29
CA ARG A 43 -6.82 -1.51 -8.32
C ARG A 43 -7.75 -0.77 -9.28
N ILE A 44 -8.64 0.09 -8.78
CA ILE A 44 -9.54 0.89 -9.62
C ILE A 44 -8.74 1.89 -10.46
N GLU A 45 -7.66 2.46 -9.92
CA GLU A 45 -6.78 3.37 -10.65
C GLU A 45 -5.96 2.62 -11.71
N HIS A 46 -5.44 1.42 -11.39
CA HIS A 46 -4.76 0.56 -12.36
C HIS A 46 -5.70 0.04 -13.45
N GLU A 47 -6.93 -0.38 -13.14
CA GLU A 47 -7.92 -0.81 -14.14
C GLU A 47 -8.39 0.37 -15.02
N LYS A 48 -8.56 1.57 -14.45
CA LYS A 48 -8.84 2.78 -15.24
C LYS A 48 -7.66 3.18 -16.13
N ASN A 49 -6.42 3.02 -15.65
CA ASN A 49 -5.23 3.29 -16.44
C ASN A 49 -4.99 2.23 -17.52
N LEU A 50 -5.31 0.96 -17.27
CA LEU A 50 -5.28 -0.10 -18.30
C LEU A 50 -6.35 0.08 -19.37
N ILE A 51 -7.55 0.57 -19.01
CA ILE A 51 -8.55 0.96 -20.01
C ILE A 51 -8.05 2.16 -20.84
N TYR A 52 -7.28 3.08 -20.25
CA TYR A 52 -6.64 4.16 -21.01
C TYR A 52 -5.48 3.68 -21.89
N ASP A 53 -4.73 2.65 -21.46
CA ASP A 53 -3.63 2.07 -22.24
C ASP A 53 -4.12 1.13 -23.35
N GLU A 54 -5.25 0.42 -23.17
CA GLU A 54 -5.84 -0.45 -24.20
C GLU A 54 -6.70 0.30 -25.22
N ILE A 55 -7.20 1.51 -24.93
CA ILE A 55 -7.98 2.30 -25.90
C ILE A 55 -7.09 2.97 -26.97
N HIS A 56 -5.76 3.02 -26.81
CA HIS A 56 -4.88 3.72 -27.78
C HIS A 56 -3.78 2.88 -28.44
N ILE A 57 -3.83 1.55 -28.31
CA ILE A 57 -3.05 0.64 -29.17
C ILE A 57 -4.02 -0.22 -30.01
N ASN A 58 -5.12 0.38 -30.47
CA ASN A 58 -5.86 -0.19 -31.58
C ASN A 58 -5.49 0.60 -32.84
N ASN A 59 -4.78 -0.10 -33.73
CA ASN A 59 -4.30 0.35 -35.03
C ASN A 59 -5.45 0.78 -35.96
N GLN A 60 -6.13 1.88 -35.66
CA GLN A 60 -6.86 2.63 -36.67
C GLN A 60 -5.93 3.73 -37.14
N LYS A 61 -5.57 3.65 -38.43
CA LYS A 61 -4.93 4.75 -39.16
C LYS A 61 -5.92 5.91 -39.25
N GLU A 62 -6.17 6.59 -38.14
CA GLU A 62 -6.77 7.91 -38.17
C GLU A 62 -5.64 8.88 -38.50
N ASN A 63 -5.84 9.64 -39.58
CA ASN A 63 -4.98 10.77 -39.89
C ASN A 63 -5.17 11.78 -38.74
N PHE A 64 -4.34 11.70 -37.72
CA PHE A 64 -4.29 12.71 -36.67
C PHE A 64 -4.09 14.07 -37.33
N SER A 65 -4.99 15.01 -37.05
CA SER A 65 -4.79 16.39 -37.47
C SER A 65 -3.61 16.98 -36.68
N ASP A 66 -2.90 17.93 -37.27
CA ASP A 66 -1.87 18.69 -36.56
C ASP A 66 -2.43 19.33 -35.27
N GLU A 67 -3.71 19.70 -35.27
CA GLU A 67 -4.44 20.17 -34.09
C GLU A 67 -4.47 19.14 -32.95
N ASP A 68 -4.70 17.85 -33.25
CA ASP A 68 -4.81 16.79 -32.24
C ASP A 68 -3.46 16.52 -31.58
N VAL A 69 -2.39 16.55 -32.38
CA VAL A 69 -1.01 16.41 -31.90
C VAL A 69 -0.64 17.56 -30.97
N ILE A 70 -1.04 18.80 -31.31
CA ILE A 70 -0.80 19.97 -30.47
C ILE A 70 -1.57 19.86 -29.14
N GLN A 71 -2.85 19.45 -29.17
CA GLN A 71 -3.64 19.26 -27.95
C GLN A 71 -3.03 18.18 -27.04
N LEU A 72 -2.55 17.10 -27.64
CA LEU A 72 -1.89 16.03 -26.93
C LEU A 72 -0.58 16.52 -26.29
N ALA A 73 0.24 17.30 -27.01
CA ALA A 73 1.45 17.90 -26.49
C ALA A 73 1.17 18.86 -25.31
N ILE A 74 0.12 19.68 -25.39
CA ILE A 74 -0.32 20.56 -24.30
C ILE A 74 -0.72 19.73 -23.07
N LYS A 75 -1.48 18.65 -23.29
CA LYS A 75 -1.90 17.74 -22.21
C LYS A 75 -0.69 17.10 -21.54
N TYR A 76 0.25 16.55 -22.31
CA TYR A 76 1.48 15.97 -21.77
C TYR A 76 2.32 16.98 -21.00
N LYS A 77 2.45 18.20 -21.52
CA LYS A 77 3.17 19.28 -20.82
C LYS A 77 2.56 19.55 -19.44
N ARG A 78 1.23 19.71 -19.35
CA ARG A 78 0.54 19.94 -18.07
C ARG A 78 0.68 18.78 -17.10
N VAL A 79 0.60 17.54 -17.60
CA VAL A 79 0.80 16.35 -16.77
C VAL A 79 2.23 16.32 -16.25
N ASN A 80 3.21 16.67 -17.10
CA ASN A 80 4.62 16.69 -16.71
C ASN A 80 4.90 17.78 -15.65
N GLU A 81 4.35 18.98 -15.82
CA GLU A 81 4.43 20.07 -14.82
C GLU A 81 3.86 19.61 -13.46
N LYS A 82 2.71 18.92 -13.47
CA LYS A 82 2.11 18.38 -12.24
C LYS A 82 2.96 17.26 -11.62
N LEU A 83 3.58 16.42 -12.43
CA LEU A 83 4.49 15.37 -11.94
C LEU A 83 5.75 15.98 -11.31
N GLU A 84 6.30 17.04 -11.90
CA GLU A 84 7.43 17.79 -11.34
C GLU A 84 7.07 18.43 -10.00
N GLU A 85 5.89 19.04 -9.89
CA GLU A 85 5.39 19.60 -8.63
C GLU A 85 5.25 18.51 -7.55
N ASN A 86 4.61 17.39 -7.88
CA ASN A 86 4.45 16.27 -6.95
C ASN A 86 5.80 15.70 -6.50
N LEU A 87 6.77 15.62 -7.41
CA LEU A 87 8.12 15.14 -7.10
C LEU A 87 8.83 16.09 -6.12
N GLU A 88 8.65 17.40 -6.28
CA GLU A 88 9.22 18.37 -5.35
C GLU A 88 8.56 18.31 -3.97
N GLN A 89 7.23 18.18 -3.90
CA GLN A 89 6.52 17.94 -2.64
C GLN A 89 7.02 16.67 -1.94
N LEU A 90 7.26 15.59 -2.70
CA LEU A 90 7.75 14.34 -2.14
C LEU A 90 9.17 14.48 -1.56
N LYS A 91 10.05 15.26 -2.19
CA LYS A 91 11.39 15.55 -1.64
C LYS A 91 11.28 16.31 -0.31
N VAL A 92 10.41 17.32 -0.24
CA VAL A 92 10.20 18.09 0.99
C VAL A 92 9.71 17.17 2.12
N LEU A 93 8.74 16.29 1.83
CA LEU A 93 8.24 15.32 2.79
C LEU A 93 9.31 14.31 3.22
N SER A 94 10.13 13.84 2.28
CA SER A 94 11.26 12.95 2.58
C SER A 94 12.24 13.61 3.55
N HIS A 95 12.64 14.85 3.27
CA HIS A 95 13.55 15.59 4.15
C HIS A 95 12.95 15.80 5.54
N ALA A 96 11.67 16.18 5.62
CA ALA A 96 10.98 16.34 6.91
C ALA A 96 10.90 15.03 7.70
N LEU A 97 10.75 13.89 7.01
CA LEU A 97 10.76 12.57 7.64
C LEU A 97 12.15 12.22 8.18
N ASP A 98 13.21 12.46 7.40
CA ASP A 98 14.59 12.22 7.82
C ASP A 98 14.95 13.06 9.06
N GLU A 99 14.55 14.33 9.09
CA GLU A 99 14.73 15.20 10.25
C GLU A 99 14.02 14.65 11.49
N ARG A 100 12.75 14.24 11.36
CA ARG A 100 12.00 13.62 12.46
C ARG A 100 12.66 12.33 12.95
N CYS A 101 13.16 11.49 12.04
CA CYS A 101 13.88 10.27 12.39
C CYS A 101 15.18 10.58 13.13
N SER A 102 15.91 11.62 12.73
CA SER A 102 17.11 12.08 13.44
C SER A 102 16.78 12.56 14.86
N ASN A 103 15.77 13.40 15.00
CA ASN A 103 15.31 13.91 16.29
C ASN A 103 14.85 12.78 17.22
N LEU A 104 14.16 11.76 16.68
CA LEU A 104 13.75 10.60 17.46
C LEU A 104 14.95 9.78 17.94
N LYS A 105 15.96 9.58 17.08
CA LYS A 105 17.20 8.88 17.47
C LYS A 105 17.93 9.61 18.58
N GLU A 106 18.03 10.94 18.49
CA GLU A 106 18.64 11.76 19.53
C GLU A 106 17.85 11.69 20.85
N ALA A 107 16.52 11.80 20.78
CA ALA A 107 15.67 11.67 21.96
C ALA A 107 15.82 10.31 22.64
N ILE A 108 15.90 9.22 21.86
CA ILE A 108 16.15 7.87 22.39
C ILE A 108 17.50 7.82 23.10
N GLU A 109 18.55 8.40 22.52
CA GLU A 109 19.88 8.39 23.12
C GLU A 109 19.93 9.20 24.42
N ASN A 110 19.28 10.35 24.45
CA ASN A 110 19.12 11.17 25.66
C ASN A 110 18.38 10.41 26.76
N VAL A 111 17.30 9.70 26.43
CA VAL A 111 16.56 8.86 27.40
C VAL A 111 17.43 7.72 27.93
N LYS A 112 18.22 7.07 27.07
CA LYS A 112 19.17 6.03 27.53
C LYS A 112 20.21 6.59 28.50
N GLN A 113 20.78 7.75 28.20
CA GLN A 113 21.75 8.40 29.08
C GLN A 113 21.13 8.73 30.43
N GLN A 114 19.92 9.30 30.45
CA GLN A 114 19.18 9.57 31.68
C GLN A 114 18.94 8.28 32.50
N ALA A 115 18.50 7.20 31.84
CA ALA A 115 18.29 5.92 32.50
C ALA A 115 19.59 5.36 33.12
N MET A 116 20.71 5.45 32.39
CA MET A 116 22.03 5.02 32.92
C MET A 116 22.46 5.85 34.13
N THR A 117 22.28 7.17 34.10
CA THR A 117 22.60 8.03 35.26
C THR A 117 21.71 7.76 36.46
N ALA A 118 20.44 7.44 36.25
CA ALA A 118 19.50 7.10 37.33
C ALA A 118 19.80 5.75 37.99
N ILE A 119 20.34 4.79 37.24
CA ILE A 119 20.77 3.48 37.79
C ILE A 119 22.11 3.59 38.54
N SER A 120 22.93 4.58 38.20
CA SER A 120 24.28 4.76 38.77
C SER A 120 24.30 5.56 40.09
N ASN A 121 23.18 6.17 40.48
CA ASN A 121 22.97 6.91 41.74
C ASN A 121 22.09 6.11 42.69
#